data_AF-A0A497FFC6-F1
#
_entry.id   AF-A0A497FFC6-F1
#
_cell.length_a   1.000
_cell.length_b   1.000
_cell.length_c   1.000
_cell.angle_alpha   90.00
_cell.angle_beta   90.00
_cell.angle_gamma   90.00
#
_symmetry.space_group_name_H-M   'P 1'
#
loop_
_entity.id
_entity.type
_entity.pdbx_description
1 polymer ?
#
loop_
_entity_poly.entity_id
_entity_poly.type
_entity_poly.pdbx_seq_one_letter_code
_entity_poly.pdbx_strand_id
1 'polypeptide(L)'
;MMQSVDEYVESAYSHLDAADILLTRGLYKLAVFHLHQALEFLLKALLIKRGYKPTKTHALHLLARGYQLTPEELNFLRELTIHYYASRYPDARQRYGISEEYYNKQRVETMYYRTREIFLKLREHDCTPDIGKLENGREAYREVLKWLQELEKKGIKIKLAAIIGSRAKGIWRPWSDIDVILIAENLPPPSIQRYLLLLSDEIDLDIRAYTPEEAEKAIENLEREFLDLEQHGKIVRDDGIYSKIKRKINQVKQRYEIKYIEELDTWLIKPRQSKRT
;
A
#
# COMPACT_ATOMS: atom_id res chain seq x y z
N MET A 1 1.73 -25.18 10.15
CA MET A 1 1.34 -23.78 10.46
C MET A 1 1.45 -22.98 9.18
N MET A 2 0.42 -22.21 8.83
CA MET A 2 0.49 -21.29 7.69
C MET A 2 1.26 -20.07 8.18
N GLN A 3 2.41 -19.78 7.58
CA GLN A 3 3.21 -18.60 7.94
C GLN A 3 2.40 -17.33 7.67
N SER A 4 2.44 -16.36 8.58
CA SER A 4 1.67 -15.11 8.48
C SER A 4 2.31 -14.14 7.47
N VAL A 5 1.54 -13.19 6.92
CA VAL A 5 2.09 -12.15 6.02
C VAL A 5 3.22 -11.38 6.69
N ASP A 6 3.07 -11.08 7.99
CA ASP A 6 4.07 -10.37 8.77
C ASP A 6 5.37 -11.16 8.91
N GLU A 7 5.30 -12.48 9.14
CA GLU A 7 6.49 -13.35 9.19
C GLU A 7 7.27 -13.36 7.86
N TYR A 8 6.56 -13.32 6.72
CA TYR A 8 7.22 -13.19 5.40
C TYR A 8 7.89 -11.82 5.24
N VAL A 9 7.25 -10.74 5.69
CA VAL A 9 7.83 -9.39 5.63
C VAL A 9 9.04 -9.28 6.54
N GLU A 10 8.97 -9.76 7.77
CA GLU A 10 10.10 -9.79 8.71
C GLU A 10 11.28 -10.60 8.14
N SER A 11 10.99 -11.74 7.50
CA SER A 11 12.01 -12.54 6.82
C SER A 11 12.64 -11.78 5.65
N ALA A 12 11.84 -11.05 4.87
CA ALA A 12 12.34 -10.22 3.77
C ALA A 12 13.33 -9.15 4.24
N TYR A 13 13.01 -8.43 5.33
CA TYR A 13 13.93 -7.45 5.94
C TYR A 13 15.18 -8.12 6.52
N SER A 14 15.02 -9.24 7.24
CA SER A 14 16.15 -10.00 7.79
C SER A 14 17.14 -10.45 6.71
N HIS A 15 16.65 -10.84 5.54
CA HIS A 15 17.50 -11.15 4.40
C HIS A 15 18.21 -9.92 3.82
N LEU A 16 17.55 -8.76 3.78
CA LEU A 16 18.18 -7.51 3.34
C LEU A 16 19.31 -7.07 4.27
N ASP A 17 19.09 -7.15 5.59
CA ASP A 17 20.09 -6.85 6.62
C ASP A 17 21.26 -7.83 6.55
N ALA A 18 20.98 -9.12 6.38
CA ALA A 18 22.02 -10.13 6.18
C ALA A 18 22.84 -9.85 4.91
N ALA A 19 22.21 -9.45 3.81
CA ALA A 19 22.91 -9.09 2.58
C ALA A 19 23.89 -7.92 2.79
N ASP A 20 23.49 -6.91 3.57
CA ASP A 20 24.34 -5.77 3.93
C ASP A 20 25.56 -6.19 4.75
N ILE A 21 25.36 -7.00 5.79
CA ILE A 21 26.45 -7.55 6.62
C ILE A 21 27.40 -8.40 5.77
N LEU A 22 26.88 -9.25 4.90
CA LEU A 22 27.71 -10.11 4.04
C LEU A 22 28.50 -9.29 3.03
N LEU A 23 27.89 -8.25 2.45
CA LEU A 23 28.54 -7.33 1.53
C LEU A 23 29.72 -6.60 2.19
N THR A 24 29.50 -6.05 3.38
CA THR A 24 30.55 -5.34 4.16
C THR A 24 31.70 -6.27 4.58
N ARG A 25 31.42 -7.56 4.78
CA ARG A 25 32.42 -8.59 5.09
C ARG A 25 33.12 -9.18 3.86
N GLY A 26 32.77 -8.74 2.64
CA GLY A 26 33.36 -9.24 1.40
C GLY A 26 32.84 -10.63 0.98
N LEU A 27 31.77 -11.12 1.60
CA LEU A 27 31.14 -12.41 1.29
C LEU A 27 30.11 -12.24 0.17
N TYR A 28 30.57 -11.75 -0.98
CA TYR A 28 29.74 -11.28 -2.10
C TYR A 28 28.75 -12.33 -2.63
N LYS A 29 29.21 -13.57 -2.82
CA LYS A 29 28.35 -14.67 -3.30
C LYS A 29 27.17 -14.93 -2.36
N LEU A 30 27.41 -14.90 -1.04
CA LEU A 30 26.37 -15.08 -0.04
C LEU A 30 25.46 -13.84 0.02
N ALA A 31 26.02 -12.63 -0.11
CA ALA A 31 25.21 -11.41 -0.17
C ALA A 31 24.19 -11.48 -1.32
N VAL A 32 24.59 -11.91 -2.52
CA VAL A 32 23.68 -12.05 -3.67
C VAL A 32 22.56 -13.08 -3.41
N PHE A 33 22.87 -14.19 -2.72
CA PHE A 33 21.83 -15.13 -2.29
C PHE A 33 20.78 -14.45 -1.40
N HIS A 34 21.22 -13.66 -0.42
CA HIS A 34 20.32 -12.94 0.48
C HIS A 34 19.54 -11.81 -0.23
N LEU A 35 20.13 -11.12 -1.20
CA LEU A 35 19.43 -10.14 -2.04
C LEU A 35 18.24 -10.76 -2.80
N HIS A 36 18.42 -11.98 -3.34
CA HIS A 36 17.33 -12.71 -3.97
C HIS A 36 16.23 -13.07 -2.97
N GLN A 37 16.61 -13.64 -1.82
CA GLN A 37 15.66 -14.07 -0.80
C GLN A 37 14.84 -12.91 -0.24
N ALA A 38 15.45 -11.73 -0.04
CA ALA A 38 14.74 -10.54 0.41
C ALA A 38 13.55 -10.20 -0.50
N LEU A 39 13.77 -10.20 -1.82
CA LEU A 39 12.71 -9.94 -2.80
C LEU A 39 11.71 -11.08 -2.91
N GLU A 40 12.16 -12.34 -2.80
CA GLU A 40 11.26 -13.50 -2.85
C GLU A 40 10.25 -13.48 -1.70
N PHE A 41 10.74 -13.28 -0.47
CA PHE A 41 9.90 -13.22 0.72
C PHE A 41 8.91 -12.06 0.65
N LEU A 42 9.37 -10.87 0.21
CA LEU A 42 8.51 -9.71 0.05
C LEU A 42 7.41 -9.97 -0.99
N LEU A 43 7.77 -10.46 -2.17
CA LEU A 43 6.79 -10.74 -3.22
C LEU A 43 5.79 -11.83 -2.80
N LYS A 44 6.23 -12.84 -2.05
CA LYS A 44 5.33 -13.86 -1.49
C LYS A 44 4.39 -13.26 -0.44
N ALA A 45 4.88 -12.40 0.45
CA ALA A 45 4.04 -11.67 1.40
C ALA A 45 2.93 -10.91 0.66
N LEU A 46 3.30 -10.17 -0.38
CA LEU A 46 2.36 -9.39 -1.19
C LEU A 46 1.33 -10.26 -1.93
N LEU A 47 1.72 -11.44 -2.40
CA LEU A 47 0.79 -12.39 -3.03
C LEU A 47 -0.18 -13.00 -2.00
N ILE A 48 0.33 -13.39 -0.82
CA ILE A 48 -0.50 -13.92 0.27
C ILE A 48 -1.51 -12.87 0.73
N LYS A 49 -1.08 -11.62 0.89
CA LYS A 49 -1.94 -10.48 1.20
C LYS A 49 -3.06 -10.29 0.19
N ARG A 50 -2.81 -10.58 -1.09
CA ARG A 50 -3.81 -10.54 -2.17
C ARG A 50 -4.67 -11.82 -2.27
N GLY A 51 -4.59 -12.72 -1.28
CA GLY A 51 -5.39 -13.95 -1.22
C GLY A 51 -4.84 -15.11 -2.07
N TYR A 52 -3.63 -15.00 -2.64
CA TYR A 52 -3.00 -16.09 -3.35
C TYR A 52 -2.32 -17.07 -2.39
N LYS A 53 -2.33 -18.36 -2.73
CA LYS A 53 -1.54 -19.35 -1.98
C LYS A 53 -0.04 -19.12 -2.21
N PRO A 54 0.82 -19.42 -1.22
CA PRO A 54 2.28 -19.37 -1.40
C PRO A 54 2.70 -20.20 -2.61
N THR A 55 3.20 -19.53 -3.64
CA THR A 55 3.64 -20.21 -4.86
C THR A 55 4.97 -20.92 -4.61
N LYS A 56 5.14 -22.13 -5.14
CA LYS A 56 6.37 -22.92 -4.99
C LYS A 56 7.52 -22.49 -5.93
N THR A 57 7.48 -21.26 -6.43
CA THR A 57 8.48 -20.74 -7.39
C THR A 57 9.47 -19.80 -6.72
N HIS A 58 10.70 -19.83 -7.19
CA HIS A 58 11.78 -18.90 -6.83
C HIS A 58 12.02 -17.84 -7.92
N ALA A 59 11.25 -17.87 -9.01
CA ALA A 59 11.40 -16.95 -10.12
C ALA A 59 10.78 -15.60 -9.79
N LEU A 60 11.62 -14.63 -9.41
CA LEU A 60 11.18 -13.31 -8.95
C LEU A 60 10.31 -12.59 -9.98
N HIS A 61 10.66 -12.66 -11.27
CA HIS A 61 9.89 -12.05 -12.35
C HIS A 61 8.48 -12.65 -12.53
N LEU A 62 8.25 -13.90 -12.10
CA LEU A 62 6.91 -14.50 -12.09
C LEU A 62 6.12 -14.05 -10.87
N LEU A 63 6.77 -13.95 -9.72
CA LEU A 63 6.18 -13.44 -8.48
C LEU A 63 5.80 -11.96 -8.60
N ALA A 64 6.60 -11.19 -9.33
CA ALA A 64 6.36 -9.78 -9.60
C ALA A 64 5.33 -9.50 -10.71
N ARG A 65 4.66 -10.53 -11.26
CA ARG A 65 3.60 -10.32 -12.24
C ARG A 65 2.45 -9.50 -11.62
N GLY A 66 2.05 -8.46 -12.32
CA GLY A 66 0.99 -7.56 -11.88
C GLY A 66 1.47 -6.40 -10.99
N TYR A 67 2.77 -6.25 -10.74
CA TYR A 67 3.35 -5.03 -10.19
C TYR A 67 3.94 -4.16 -11.32
N GLN A 68 3.95 -2.84 -11.13
CA GLN A 68 4.43 -1.89 -12.14
C GLN A 68 5.96 -1.78 -12.12
N LEU A 69 6.63 -2.83 -12.58
CA LEU A 69 8.08 -2.82 -12.78
C LEU A 69 8.43 -2.55 -14.24
N THR A 70 9.51 -1.79 -14.48
CA THR A 70 10.01 -1.54 -15.83
C THR A 70 10.58 -2.81 -16.45
N PRO A 71 10.73 -2.88 -17.79
CA PRO A 71 11.40 -4.00 -18.44
C PRO A 71 12.79 -4.30 -17.88
N GLU A 72 13.55 -3.26 -17.52
CA GLU A 72 14.90 -3.35 -16.96
C GLU A 72 14.89 -3.95 -15.54
N GLU A 73 13.94 -3.54 -14.70
CA GLU A 73 13.72 -4.11 -13.36
C GLU A 73 13.31 -5.58 -13.47
N LEU A 74 12.40 -5.93 -14.38
CA LEU A 74 11.99 -7.32 -14.61
C LEU A 74 13.16 -8.18 -15.12
N ASN A 75 14.02 -7.64 -15.97
CA ASN A 75 15.24 -8.34 -16.42
C ASN A 75 16.24 -8.54 -15.29
N PHE A 76 16.39 -7.57 -14.40
CA PHE A 76 17.20 -7.73 -13.20
C PHE A 76 16.65 -8.80 -12.26
N LEU A 77 15.32 -8.90 -12.09
CA LEU A 77 14.72 -9.99 -11.33
C LEU A 77 15.01 -11.38 -11.93
N ARG A 78 15.09 -11.48 -13.27
CA ARG A 78 15.52 -12.71 -13.96
C ARG A 78 16.98 -13.01 -13.68
N GLU A 79 17.86 -12.03 -13.83
CA GLU A 79 19.29 -12.12 -13.52
C GLU A 79 19.51 -12.58 -12.07
N LEU A 80 18.86 -11.95 -11.10
CA LEU A 80 18.99 -12.29 -9.70
C LEU A 80 18.48 -13.72 -9.39
N THR A 81 17.48 -14.20 -10.13
CA THR A 81 17.03 -15.61 -10.06
C THR A 81 18.10 -16.59 -10.55
N ILE A 82 18.88 -16.23 -11.58
CA ILE A 82 20.03 -17.04 -12.02
C ILE A 82 21.06 -17.13 -10.90
N HIS A 83 21.38 -15.98 -10.28
CA HIS A 83 22.35 -15.92 -9.18
C HIS A 83 21.90 -16.62 -7.90
N TYR A 84 20.59 -16.77 -7.66
CA TYR A 84 20.08 -17.61 -6.58
C TYR A 84 20.50 -19.07 -6.69
N TYR A 85 20.52 -19.63 -7.90
CA TYR A 85 21.03 -20.99 -8.12
C TYR A 85 22.56 -20.99 -8.12
N ALA A 86 23.19 -20.08 -8.85
CA ALA A 86 24.64 -20.02 -9.00
C ALA A 86 25.39 -19.72 -7.68
N SER A 87 24.80 -18.97 -6.76
CA SER A 87 25.41 -18.71 -5.45
C SER A 87 25.53 -19.96 -4.58
N ARG A 88 24.64 -20.95 -4.78
CA ARG A 88 24.55 -22.16 -3.95
C ARG A 88 25.13 -23.40 -4.61
N TYR A 89 24.87 -23.59 -5.90
CA TYR A 89 25.15 -24.85 -6.57
C TYR A 89 26.28 -24.70 -7.60
N PRO A 90 27.37 -25.48 -7.48
CA PRO A 90 28.48 -25.44 -8.44
C PRO A 90 28.07 -25.79 -9.88
N ASP A 91 27.17 -26.75 -10.09
CA ASP A 91 26.66 -27.13 -11.41
C ASP A 91 25.84 -26.00 -12.05
N ALA A 92 25.08 -25.24 -11.26
CA ALA A 92 24.41 -24.03 -11.74
C ALA A 92 25.43 -22.96 -12.17
N ARG A 93 26.52 -22.75 -11.42
CA ARG A 93 27.60 -21.84 -11.85
C ARG A 93 28.19 -22.23 -13.19
N GLN A 94 28.47 -23.52 -13.37
CA GLN A 94 29.00 -24.04 -14.64
C GLN A 94 28.00 -23.86 -15.78
N ARG A 95 26.73 -24.23 -15.56
CA ARG A 95 25.66 -24.09 -16.57
C ARG A 95 25.50 -22.66 -17.07
N TYR A 96 25.60 -21.69 -16.17
CA TYR A 96 25.44 -20.27 -16.50
C TYR A 96 26.75 -19.55 -16.85
N GLY A 97 27.89 -20.25 -16.84
CA GLY A 97 29.20 -19.66 -17.13
C GLY A 97 29.64 -18.59 -16.12
N ILE A 98 29.25 -18.73 -14.85
CA ILE A 98 29.56 -17.77 -13.78
C ILE A 98 30.79 -18.23 -13.00
N SER A 99 31.90 -17.52 -13.13
CA SER A 99 33.11 -17.74 -12.32
C SER A 99 32.94 -17.22 -10.89
N GLU A 100 33.80 -17.64 -9.95
CA GLU A 100 33.81 -17.06 -8.59
C GLU A 100 34.18 -15.57 -8.62
N GLU A 101 35.07 -15.15 -9.54
CA GLU A 101 35.50 -13.76 -9.74
C GLU A 101 34.38 -12.84 -10.23
N TYR A 102 33.30 -13.40 -10.78
CA TYR A 102 32.10 -12.64 -11.13
C TYR A 102 31.58 -11.86 -9.91
N TYR A 103 31.63 -12.46 -8.72
CA TYR A 103 31.15 -11.84 -7.48
C TYR A 103 32.22 -10.93 -6.88
N ASN A 104 32.46 -9.78 -7.50
CA ASN A 104 33.29 -8.72 -6.93
C ASN A 104 32.45 -7.62 -6.27
N LYS A 105 33.12 -6.78 -5.48
CA LYS A 105 32.51 -5.68 -4.72
C LYS A 105 31.60 -4.80 -5.58
N GLN A 106 32.12 -4.27 -6.68
CA GLN A 106 31.41 -3.31 -7.53
C GLN A 106 30.12 -3.90 -8.10
N ARG A 107 30.18 -5.14 -8.61
CA ARG A 107 29.00 -5.82 -9.17
C ARG A 107 27.96 -6.07 -8.08
N VAL A 108 28.37 -6.60 -6.94
CA VAL A 108 27.40 -6.93 -5.88
C VAL A 108 26.83 -5.69 -5.19
N GLU A 109 27.60 -4.62 -5.02
CA GLU A 109 27.07 -3.31 -4.60
C GLU A 109 26.01 -2.81 -5.58
N THR A 110 26.27 -2.90 -6.89
CA THR A 110 25.28 -2.54 -7.91
C THR A 110 23.99 -3.36 -7.77
N MET A 111 24.12 -4.69 -7.59
CA MET A 111 22.97 -5.57 -7.37
C MET A 111 22.22 -5.19 -6.09
N TYR A 112 22.95 -4.87 -5.01
CA TYR A 112 22.37 -4.46 -3.73
C TYR A 112 21.51 -3.20 -3.88
N TYR A 113 22.02 -2.15 -4.53
CA TYR A 113 21.26 -0.92 -4.73
C TYR A 113 20.00 -1.15 -5.57
N ARG A 114 20.12 -1.88 -6.69
CA ARG A 114 18.95 -2.21 -7.53
C ARG A 114 17.92 -3.05 -6.79
N THR A 115 18.38 -4.01 -5.98
CA THR A 115 17.49 -4.80 -5.12
C THR A 115 16.76 -3.90 -4.12
N ARG A 116 17.45 -2.95 -3.48
CA ARG A 116 16.83 -2.02 -2.53
C ARG A 116 15.81 -1.09 -3.19
N GLU A 117 16.09 -0.56 -4.36
CA GLU A 117 15.14 0.27 -5.12
C GLU A 117 13.85 -0.49 -5.42
N ILE A 118 13.97 -1.71 -5.96
CA ILE A 118 12.81 -2.56 -6.24
C ILE A 118 12.10 -2.96 -4.95
N PHE A 119 12.84 -3.27 -3.88
CA PHE A 119 12.26 -3.61 -2.58
C PHE A 119 11.41 -2.46 -2.04
N LEU A 120 11.92 -1.23 -2.07
CA LEU A 120 11.18 -0.05 -1.62
C LEU A 120 9.93 0.19 -2.48
N LYS A 121 10.07 0.09 -3.81
CA LYS A 121 8.94 0.21 -4.76
C LYS A 121 7.87 -0.85 -4.51
N LEU A 122 8.26 -2.09 -4.23
CA LEU A 122 7.35 -3.17 -3.88
C LEU A 122 6.73 -2.98 -2.49
N ARG A 123 7.43 -2.36 -1.54
CA ARG A 123 6.89 -1.99 -0.22
C ARG A 123 5.89 -0.85 -0.29
N GLU A 124 6.10 0.14 -1.16
CA GLU A 124 5.06 1.13 -1.48
C GLU A 124 3.82 0.44 -2.05
N HIS A 125 4.00 -0.62 -2.85
CA HIS A 125 2.91 -1.50 -3.28
C HIS A 125 2.33 -2.41 -2.17
N ASP A 126 3.06 -2.71 -1.09
CA ASP A 126 2.52 -3.39 0.10
C ASP A 126 1.63 -2.45 0.91
N CYS A 127 2.00 -1.18 0.95
CA CYS A 127 1.19 -0.16 1.60
C CYS A 127 -0.14 0.11 0.88
N THR A 128 -0.42 -0.52 -0.27
CA THR A 128 -1.71 -0.38 -0.94
C THR A 128 -2.79 -1.06 -0.09
N PRO A 129 -3.80 -0.33 0.37
CA PRO A 129 -4.90 -0.93 1.07
C PRO A 129 -5.60 -1.98 0.20
N ASP A 130 -5.80 -3.18 0.75
CA ASP A 130 -6.70 -4.15 0.12
C ASP A 130 -8.14 -3.65 0.30
N ILE A 131 -8.69 -3.14 -0.80
CA ILE A 131 -10.08 -2.71 -0.93
C ILE A 131 -10.85 -3.59 -1.93
N GLY A 132 -10.26 -4.75 -2.27
CA GLY A 132 -10.89 -5.76 -3.10
C GLY A 132 -10.85 -5.56 -4.60
N LYS A 133 -11.68 -6.36 -5.27
CA LYS A 133 -11.90 -6.33 -6.71
C LYS A 133 -13.29 -5.79 -7.03
N LEU A 134 -13.44 -5.30 -8.26
CA LEU A 134 -14.72 -4.96 -8.87
C LEU A 134 -15.35 -6.20 -9.51
N GLU A 135 -16.61 -6.12 -9.93
CA GLU A 135 -17.31 -7.22 -10.62
C GLU A 135 -16.56 -7.72 -11.87
N ASN A 136 -15.96 -6.82 -12.63
CA ASN A 136 -15.16 -7.13 -13.82
C ASN A 136 -13.77 -7.72 -13.50
N GLY A 137 -13.45 -7.97 -12.23
CA GLY A 137 -12.18 -8.55 -11.77
C GLY A 137 -11.01 -7.56 -11.69
N ARG A 138 -11.19 -6.29 -12.09
CA ARG A 138 -10.19 -5.24 -11.90
C ARG A 138 -9.97 -4.97 -10.40
N GLU A 139 -8.76 -4.59 -10.02
CA GLU A 139 -8.44 -4.21 -8.64
C GLU A 139 -9.01 -2.81 -8.35
N ALA A 140 -9.91 -2.70 -7.37
CA ALA A 140 -10.57 -1.44 -7.04
C ALA A 140 -9.56 -0.34 -6.69
N TYR A 141 -8.49 -0.69 -5.96
CA TYR A 141 -7.41 0.25 -5.61
C TYR A 141 -6.77 0.91 -6.84
N ARG A 142 -6.54 0.14 -7.91
CA ARG A 142 -5.94 0.67 -9.13
C ARG A 142 -6.86 1.63 -9.86
N GLU A 143 -8.15 1.32 -9.91
CA GLU A 143 -9.11 2.19 -10.55
C GLU A 143 -9.30 3.49 -9.76
N VAL A 144 -9.26 3.45 -8.42
CA VAL A 144 -9.20 4.66 -7.59
C VAL A 144 -7.95 5.48 -7.90
N LEU A 145 -6.77 4.85 -7.99
CA LEU A 145 -5.54 5.59 -8.35
C LEU A 145 -5.63 6.27 -9.71
N LYS A 146 -6.17 5.59 -10.73
CA LYS A 146 -6.40 6.19 -12.04
C LYS A 146 -7.34 7.38 -11.95
N TRP A 147 -8.46 7.22 -11.23
CA TRP A 147 -9.41 8.31 -11.00
C TRP A 147 -8.75 9.52 -10.32
N LEU A 148 -7.96 9.32 -9.27
CA LEU A 148 -7.21 10.40 -8.61
C LEU A 148 -6.25 11.10 -9.59
N GLN A 149 -5.55 10.36 -10.45
CA GLN A 149 -4.66 10.93 -11.48
C GLN A 149 -5.43 11.79 -12.49
N GLU A 150 -6.63 11.35 -12.91
CA GLU A 150 -7.47 12.15 -13.81
C GLU A 150 -7.95 13.46 -13.14
N LEU A 151 -8.24 13.43 -11.84
CA LEU A 151 -8.57 14.65 -11.10
C LEU A 151 -7.39 15.63 -11.04
N GLU A 152 -6.17 15.15 -10.84
CA GLU A 152 -4.98 16.01 -10.84
C GLU A 152 -4.74 16.66 -12.21
N LYS A 153 -4.96 15.93 -13.30
CA LYS A 153 -4.90 16.49 -14.66
C LYS A 153 -5.92 17.60 -14.89
N LYS A 154 -7.07 17.52 -14.21
CA LYS A 154 -8.10 18.57 -14.20
C LYS A 154 -7.77 19.76 -13.27
N GLY A 155 -6.60 19.76 -12.63
CA GLY A 155 -6.13 20.85 -11.76
C GLY A 155 -6.58 20.75 -10.29
N ILE A 156 -7.21 19.64 -9.90
CA ILE A 156 -7.55 19.37 -8.49
C ILE A 156 -6.29 18.95 -7.76
N LYS A 157 -5.95 19.63 -6.68
CA LYS A 157 -4.72 19.37 -5.94
C LYS A 157 -5.02 18.57 -4.69
N ILE A 158 -4.88 17.27 -4.83
CA ILE A 158 -5.27 16.28 -3.82
C ILE A 158 -4.34 16.35 -2.61
N LYS A 159 -4.93 16.47 -1.42
CA LYS A 159 -4.25 16.50 -0.12
C LYS A 159 -4.36 15.18 0.62
N LEU A 160 -5.56 14.62 0.62
CA LEU A 160 -5.87 13.32 1.19
C LEU A 160 -6.89 12.61 0.30
N ALA A 161 -6.67 11.33 0.05
CA ALA A 161 -7.70 10.43 -0.45
C ALA A 161 -7.67 9.16 0.41
N ALA A 162 -8.83 8.77 0.94
CA ALA A 162 -8.95 7.60 1.78
C ALA A 162 -10.24 6.85 1.48
N ILE A 163 -10.19 5.52 1.54
CA ILE A 163 -11.35 4.66 1.41
C ILE A 163 -11.94 4.41 2.79
N ILE A 164 -13.27 4.49 2.89
CA ILE A 164 -14.03 4.13 4.08
C ILE A 164 -15.05 3.03 3.75
N GLY A 165 -16.00 2.79 4.65
CA GLY A 165 -17.13 1.90 4.36
C GLY A 165 -16.77 0.43 4.18
N SER A 166 -17.57 -0.28 3.39
CA SER A 166 -17.54 -1.74 3.30
C SER A 166 -16.19 -2.28 2.81
N ARG A 167 -15.57 -1.56 1.88
CA ARG A 167 -14.26 -1.90 1.31
C ARG A 167 -13.13 -1.71 2.30
N ALA A 168 -13.13 -0.60 3.05
CA ALA A 168 -12.15 -0.37 4.10
C ALA A 168 -12.24 -1.39 5.25
N LYS A 169 -13.47 -1.82 5.57
CA LYS A 169 -13.76 -2.84 6.60
C LYS A 169 -13.49 -4.28 6.15
N GLY A 170 -13.23 -4.53 4.87
CA GLY A 170 -12.99 -5.88 4.35
C GLY A 170 -14.24 -6.76 4.19
N ILE A 171 -15.44 -6.20 4.32
CA ILE A 171 -16.73 -6.91 4.20
C ILE A 171 -17.44 -6.64 2.87
N TRP A 172 -16.70 -6.12 1.90
CA TRP A 172 -17.18 -5.71 0.59
C TRP A 172 -17.63 -6.89 -0.28
N ARG A 173 -18.47 -6.55 -1.26
CA ARG A 173 -18.83 -7.43 -2.37
C ARG A 173 -18.30 -6.85 -3.69
N PRO A 174 -18.16 -7.65 -4.75
CA PRO A 174 -17.67 -7.13 -6.03
C PRO A 174 -18.48 -5.94 -6.58
N TRP A 175 -19.78 -5.90 -6.29
CA TRP A 175 -20.73 -4.83 -6.63
C TRP A 175 -20.84 -3.71 -5.60
N SER A 176 -20.08 -3.75 -4.50
CA SER A 176 -20.05 -2.64 -3.56
C SER A 176 -19.47 -1.41 -4.24
N ASP A 177 -20.10 -0.27 -4.03
CA ASP A 177 -19.54 1.05 -4.29
C ASP A 177 -18.22 1.25 -3.52
N ILE A 178 -17.49 2.29 -3.90
CA ILE A 178 -16.26 2.69 -3.23
C ILE A 178 -16.52 4.01 -2.52
N ASP A 179 -16.69 3.96 -1.19
CA ASP A 179 -16.78 5.16 -0.36
C ASP A 179 -15.42 5.86 -0.27
N VAL A 180 -15.33 7.10 -0.74
CA VAL A 180 -14.08 7.88 -0.76
C VAL A 180 -14.24 9.19 -0.01
N ILE A 181 -13.34 9.45 0.95
CA ILE A 181 -13.09 10.81 1.44
C ILE A 181 -11.98 11.43 0.60
N LEU A 182 -12.28 12.57 -0.01
CA LEU A 182 -11.33 13.37 -0.77
C LEU A 182 -11.17 14.73 -0.11
N ILE A 183 -9.96 15.06 0.34
CA ILE A 183 -9.59 16.42 0.73
C ILE A 183 -8.69 17.00 -0.35
N ALA A 184 -9.08 18.12 -0.95
CA ALA A 184 -8.31 18.73 -2.03
C ALA A 184 -8.43 20.26 -2.06
N GLU A 185 -7.38 20.93 -2.56
CA GLU A 185 -7.45 22.33 -2.98
C GLU A 185 -8.05 22.41 -4.40
N ASN A 186 -8.54 23.60 -4.77
CA ASN A 186 -9.16 23.89 -6.07
C ASN A 186 -10.46 23.14 -6.36
N LEU A 187 -11.17 22.66 -5.33
CA LEU A 187 -12.53 22.17 -5.51
C LEU A 187 -13.50 23.33 -5.78
N PRO A 188 -14.44 23.21 -6.74
CA PRO A 188 -15.57 24.13 -6.86
C PRO A 188 -16.34 24.20 -5.53
N PRO A 189 -17.15 25.24 -5.23
CA PRO A 189 -18.00 25.26 -4.04
C PRO A 189 -18.97 24.06 -4.01
N PRO A 190 -19.55 23.69 -2.85
CA PRO A 190 -20.48 22.58 -2.75
C PRO A 190 -21.68 22.79 -3.69
N SER A 191 -21.73 22.04 -4.78
CA SER A 191 -22.77 22.15 -5.80
C SER A 191 -22.82 20.88 -6.65
N ILE A 192 -23.87 20.73 -7.47
CA ILE A 192 -23.95 19.64 -8.43
C ILE A 192 -22.74 19.63 -9.39
N GLN A 193 -22.19 20.79 -9.75
CA GLN A 193 -21.00 20.88 -10.60
C GLN A 193 -19.75 20.29 -9.94
N ARG A 194 -19.59 20.44 -8.61
CA ARG A 194 -18.51 19.76 -7.88
C ARG A 194 -18.63 18.25 -8.03
N TYR A 195 -19.81 17.69 -7.83
CA TYR A 195 -19.99 16.24 -7.92
C TYR A 195 -19.82 15.74 -9.36
N LEU A 196 -20.39 16.42 -10.35
CA LEU A 196 -20.19 16.08 -11.77
C LEU A 196 -18.71 16.08 -12.19
N LEU A 197 -17.90 17.00 -11.64
CA LEU A 197 -16.45 17.03 -11.90
C LEU A 197 -15.72 15.79 -11.38
N LEU A 198 -16.20 15.26 -10.24
CA LEU A 198 -15.57 14.19 -9.48
C LEU A 198 -16.05 12.79 -9.90
N LEU A 199 -17.17 12.67 -10.61
CA LEU A 199 -17.68 11.38 -11.06
C LEU A 199 -16.68 10.63 -11.96
N SER A 200 -16.73 9.30 -11.89
CA SER A 200 -16.02 8.39 -12.78
C SER A 200 -17.04 7.61 -13.61
N ASP A 201 -16.76 7.44 -14.91
CA ASP A 201 -17.54 6.57 -15.78
C ASP A 201 -17.13 5.08 -15.65
N GLU A 202 -16.02 4.80 -14.96
CA GLU A 202 -15.38 3.49 -14.90
C GLU A 202 -15.65 2.71 -13.61
N ILE A 203 -15.92 3.45 -12.52
CA ILE A 203 -16.09 2.90 -11.18
C ILE A 203 -17.20 3.61 -10.42
N ASP A 204 -17.94 2.83 -9.64
CA ASP A 204 -18.97 3.33 -8.74
C ASP A 204 -18.33 3.88 -7.46
N LEU A 205 -18.46 5.19 -7.26
CA LEU A 205 -17.83 5.94 -6.17
C LEU A 205 -18.89 6.73 -5.41
N ASP A 206 -18.99 6.53 -4.09
CA ASP A 206 -19.67 7.48 -3.21
C ASP A 206 -18.63 8.47 -2.65
N ILE A 207 -18.61 9.68 -3.20
CA ILE A 207 -17.54 10.65 -2.96
C ILE A 207 -17.99 11.68 -1.94
N ARG A 208 -17.20 11.81 -0.87
CA ARG A 208 -17.32 12.84 0.16
C ARG A 208 -16.13 13.77 0.03
N ALA A 209 -16.33 14.87 -0.69
CA ALA A 209 -15.27 15.79 -1.09
C ALA A 209 -15.30 17.11 -0.30
N TYR A 210 -14.15 17.47 0.27
CA TYR A 210 -13.98 18.64 1.12
C TYR A 210 -12.76 19.45 0.70
N THR A 211 -12.83 20.78 0.79
CA THR A 211 -11.60 21.57 0.96
C THR A 211 -11.00 21.32 2.35
N PRO A 212 -9.72 21.64 2.61
CA PRO A 212 -9.16 21.55 3.95
C PRO A 212 -10.01 22.25 5.02
N GLU A 213 -10.56 23.42 4.73
CA GLU A 213 -11.42 24.18 5.64
C GLU A 213 -12.79 23.52 5.86
N GLU A 214 -13.38 22.97 4.80
CA GLU A 214 -14.63 22.20 4.89
C GLU A 214 -14.43 20.92 5.71
N ALA A 215 -13.30 20.24 5.55
CA ALA A 215 -12.95 19.04 6.32
C ALA A 215 -12.81 19.38 7.81
N GLU A 216 -12.16 20.50 8.14
CA GLU A 216 -12.07 20.95 9.53
C GLU A 216 -13.45 21.20 10.15
N LYS A 217 -14.37 21.83 9.41
CA LYS A 217 -15.76 22.06 9.87
C LYS A 217 -16.53 20.76 10.02
N ALA A 218 -16.39 19.84 9.06
CA ALA A 218 -17.03 18.53 9.11
C ALA A 218 -16.59 17.72 10.34
N ILE A 219 -15.30 17.75 10.68
CA ILE A 219 -14.78 17.10 11.90
C ILE A 219 -15.39 17.73 13.16
N GLU A 220 -15.44 19.06 13.26
CA GLU A 220 -16.05 19.74 14.42
C GLU A 220 -17.56 19.45 14.54
N ASN A 221 -18.22 19.23 13.41
CA ASN A 221 -19.65 18.88 13.34
C ASN A 221 -19.93 17.39 13.57
N LEU A 222 -18.90 16.55 13.83
CA LEU A 222 -19.04 15.11 14.02
C LEU A 222 -19.60 14.36 12.80
N GLU A 223 -19.25 14.82 11.60
CA GLU A 223 -19.61 14.08 10.38
C GLU A 223 -19.02 12.66 10.45
N ARG A 224 -19.90 11.67 10.24
CA ARG A 224 -19.63 10.26 10.53
C ARG A 224 -18.43 9.74 9.76
N GLU A 225 -18.24 10.21 8.54
CA GLU A 225 -17.18 9.79 7.62
C GLU A 225 -15.80 10.00 8.24
N PHE A 226 -15.58 11.07 9.00
CA PHE A 226 -14.29 11.32 9.66
C PHE A 226 -14.06 10.41 10.88
N LEU A 227 -15.13 9.97 11.54
CA LEU A 227 -15.02 8.94 12.58
C LEU A 227 -14.66 7.59 11.93
N ASP A 228 -15.35 7.23 10.85
CA ASP A 228 -15.10 6.00 10.10
C ASP A 228 -13.70 5.99 9.45
N LEU A 229 -13.21 7.15 9.00
CA LEU A 229 -11.83 7.35 8.52
C LEU A 229 -10.78 7.04 9.58
N GLU A 230 -11.03 7.43 10.83
CA GLU A 230 -10.08 7.19 11.91
C GLU A 230 -10.05 5.72 12.33
N GLN A 231 -11.23 5.07 12.37
CA GLN A 231 -11.37 3.70 12.82
C GLN A 231 -10.97 2.67 11.76
N HIS A 232 -11.46 2.83 10.53
CA HIS A 232 -11.35 1.82 9.47
C HIS A 232 -10.63 2.33 8.23
N GLY A 233 -10.40 3.64 8.13
CA GLY A 233 -9.94 4.32 6.93
C GLY A 233 -8.66 3.72 6.35
N LYS A 234 -8.68 3.57 5.03
CA LYS A 234 -7.58 3.07 4.22
C LYS A 234 -7.01 4.21 3.39
N ILE A 235 -5.85 4.74 3.80
CA ILE A 235 -5.22 5.87 3.13
C ILE A 235 -4.70 5.44 1.76
N VAL A 236 -5.18 6.11 0.71
CA VAL A 236 -4.75 5.91 -0.68
C VAL A 236 -3.70 6.94 -1.07
N ARG A 237 -3.90 8.19 -0.64
CA ARG A 237 -2.97 9.30 -0.89
C ARG A 237 -2.98 10.24 0.30
N ASP A 238 -1.82 10.71 0.71
CA ASP A 238 -1.66 11.71 1.77
C ASP A 238 -0.45 12.59 1.46
N ASP A 239 -0.62 13.91 1.47
CA ASP A 239 0.47 14.90 1.35
C ASP A 239 1.04 15.31 2.71
N GLY A 240 0.59 14.66 3.79
CA GLY A 240 0.96 14.92 5.17
C GLY A 240 -0.18 15.54 6.00
N ILE A 241 -1.27 15.96 5.35
CA ILE A 241 -2.45 16.55 6.02
C ILE A 241 -3.14 15.56 6.96
N TYR A 242 -3.07 14.24 6.71
CA TYR A 242 -3.78 13.24 7.51
C TYR A 242 -3.40 13.31 9.00
N SER A 243 -2.13 13.57 9.31
CA SER A 243 -1.66 13.75 10.68
C SER A 243 -2.36 14.91 11.42
N LYS A 244 -2.71 15.99 10.71
CA LYS A 244 -3.47 17.13 11.23
C LYS A 244 -4.95 16.77 11.41
N ILE A 245 -5.53 16.10 10.42
CA ILE A 245 -6.91 15.60 10.45
C ILE A 245 -7.12 14.65 11.63
N LYS A 246 -6.26 13.64 11.79
CA LYS A 246 -6.32 12.67 12.88
C LYS A 246 -6.24 13.34 14.25
N ARG A 247 -5.36 14.34 14.42
CA ARG A 247 -5.28 15.12 15.67
C ARG A 247 -6.60 15.84 15.99
N LYS A 248 -7.23 16.48 14.99
CA LYS A 248 -8.52 17.15 15.17
C LYS A 248 -9.63 16.17 15.52
N ILE A 249 -9.73 15.03 14.82
CA ILE A 249 -10.71 13.98 15.14
C ILE A 249 -10.55 13.53 16.59
N ASN A 250 -9.32 13.27 17.04
CA ASN A 250 -9.07 12.86 18.43
C ASN A 250 -9.45 13.93 19.45
N GLN A 251 -9.17 15.21 19.18
CA GLN A 251 -9.59 16.32 20.05
C GLN A 251 -11.11 16.39 20.19
N VAL A 252 -11.82 16.24 19.08
CA VAL A 252 -13.29 16.28 19.04
C VAL A 252 -13.88 15.04 19.73
N LYS A 253 -13.35 13.83 19.48
CA LYS A 253 -13.75 12.60 20.19
C LYS A 253 -13.58 12.73 21.70
N GLN A 254 -12.46 13.31 22.16
CA GLN A 254 -12.24 13.56 23.59
C GLN A 254 -13.24 14.58 24.14
N ARG A 255 -13.49 15.68 23.42
CA ARG A 255 -14.42 16.75 23.83
C ARG A 255 -15.85 16.23 24.03
N TYR A 256 -16.31 15.32 23.17
CA TYR A 256 -17.67 14.77 23.20
C TYR A 256 -17.74 13.35 23.79
N GLU A 257 -16.66 12.87 24.41
CA GLU A 257 -16.53 11.53 24.98
C GLU A 257 -16.99 10.40 24.04
N ILE A 258 -16.66 10.52 22.75
CA ILE A 258 -17.08 9.60 21.71
C ILE A 258 -16.29 8.31 21.81
N LYS A 259 -16.99 7.17 21.85
CA LYS A 259 -16.40 5.84 21.92
C LYS A 259 -16.94 4.97 20.80
N TYR A 260 -16.07 4.19 20.19
CA TYR A 260 -16.49 3.14 19.26
C TYR A 260 -16.90 1.90 20.06
N ILE A 261 -17.99 1.25 19.69
CA ILE A 261 -18.38 -0.08 20.16
C ILE A 261 -18.09 -1.05 19.02
N GLU A 262 -17.14 -1.97 19.23
CA GLU A 262 -16.75 -2.95 18.21
C GLU A 262 -17.87 -3.96 17.93
N GLU A 263 -18.56 -4.44 18.97
CA GLU A 263 -19.59 -5.48 18.85
C GLU A 263 -20.81 -5.04 18.04
N LEU A 264 -21.05 -3.72 17.99
CA LEU A 264 -22.20 -3.11 17.32
C LEU A 264 -21.80 -2.32 16.07
N ASP A 265 -20.51 -2.26 15.74
CA ASP A 265 -19.94 -1.45 14.65
C ASP A 265 -20.51 -0.01 14.61
N THR A 266 -20.54 0.65 15.79
CA THR A 266 -21.21 1.94 15.94
C THR A 266 -20.50 2.87 16.92
N TRP A 267 -20.85 4.15 16.85
CA TRP A 267 -20.30 5.22 17.68
C TRP A 267 -21.29 5.60 18.79
N LEU A 268 -20.83 5.55 20.04
CA LEU A 268 -21.53 6.12 21.19
C LEU A 268 -21.07 7.55 21.42
N ILE A 269 -22.04 8.46 21.44
CA ILE A 269 -21.86 9.83 21.89
C ILE A 269 -22.56 9.94 23.25
N LYS A 270 -21.84 10.30 24.32
CA LYS A 270 -22.50 10.57 25.59
C LYS A 270 -23.41 11.80 25.44
N PRO A 271 -24.70 11.70 25.80
CA PRO A 271 -25.57 12.87 25.77
C PRO A 271 -25.01 13.93 26.72
N ARG A 272 -24.97 15.18 26.24
CA ARG A 272 -24.59 16.35 27.03
C ARG A 272 -25.46 16.35 28.28
N GLN A 273 -24.88 16.28 29.48
CA GLN A 273 -25.64 16.61 30.68
C GLN A 273 -26.15 18.03 30.48
N SER A 274 -27.46 18.19 30.30
CA SER A 274 -28.03 19.52 30.27
C SER A 274 -27.70 20.15 31.61
N LYS A 275 -26.96 21.26 31.60
CA LYS A 275 -27.01 22.16 32.74
C LYS A 275 -28.47 22.60 32.81
N ARG A 276 -29.24 21.97 33.70
CA ARG A 276 -30.47 22.56 34.23
C ARG A 276 -30.04 23.89 34.85
N THR A 277 -30.27 24.97 34.13
CA THR A 277 -30.36 26.33 34.66
C THR A 277 -31.73 26.83 34.32
#